data_AF-A0A962LRV5-F1
#
_entry.id   AF-A0A962LRV5-F1
#
_cell.length_a   1.000
_cell.length_b   1.000
_cell.length_c   1.000
_cell.angle_alpha   90.00
_cell.angle_beta   90.00
_cell.angle_gamma   90.00
#
_symmetry.space_group_name_H-M   'P 1'
#
loop_
_entity.id
_entity.type
_entity.pdbx_description
1 polymer ?
#
loop_
_entity_poly.entity_id
_entity_poly.type
_entity_poly.pdbx_seq_one_letter_code
_entity_poly.pdbx_strand_id
1 'polypeptide(L)' 'MLKQIAVSATVLALVLGLSGCGGNDTQTVVKTTETQGKQLLDLKAAYDQGVISESEYNRTKNEILKQN' A
#
# COMPACT_ATOMS: atom_id res chain seq x y z
N MET A 1 49.61 -26.18 15.13
CA MET A 1 48.27 -26.62 14.67
C MET A 1 47.10 -25.92 15.40
N LEU A 2 47.20 -25.48 16.67
CA LEU A 2 46.09 -24.75 17.35
C LEU A 2 45.84 -23.32 16.82
N LYS A 3 46.90 -22.64 16.35
CA LYS A 3 46.85 -21.21 15.99
C LYS A 3 46.09 -20.93 14.68
N GLN A 4 45.95 -21.92 13.79
CA GLN A 4 45.18 -21.80 12.55
C GLN A 4 43.68 -22.10 12.74
N ILE A 5 43.32 -22.86 13.78
CA ILE A 5 41.93 -23.18 14.12
C ILE A 5 41.27 -21.96 14.78
N ALA A 6 42.02 -21.17 15.57
CA ALA A 6 41.53 -19.94 16.18
C ALA A 6 41.15 -18.86 15.14
N VAL A 7 41.92 -18.75 14.05
CA VAL A 7 41.66 -17.77 12.97
C VAL A 7 40.44 -18.18 12.13
N SER A 8 40.21 -19.48 11.96
CA SER A 8 39.04 -20.01 11.23
C SER A 8 37.71 -19.79 11.96
N ALA A 9 37.72 -19.70 13.30
CA ALA A 9 36.51 -19.52 14.10
C ALA A 9 35.97 -18.08 14.07
N THR A 10 36.86 -17.09 13.89
CA THR A 10 36.47 -15.66 13.91
C THR A 10 35.74 -15.23 12.64
N VAL A 11 35.99 -15.87 11.49
CA VAL A 11 35.34 -15.53 10.21
C VAL A 11 33.89 -16.02 10.14
N LEU A 12 33.58 -17.14 10.81
CA LEU A 12 32.25 -17.74 10.74
C LEU A 12 31.20 -17.02 11.61
N ALA A 13 31.63 -16.23 12.59
CA ALA A 13 30.74 -15.46 13.47
C ALA A 13 30.17 -14.18 12.81
N LEU A 14 30.81 -13.65 11.75
CA LEU A 14 30.34 -12.43 11.08
C LEU A 14 29.18 -12.65 10.10
N VAL A 15 28.91 -13.89 9.68
CA VAL A 15 27.91 -14.19 8.63
C VAL A 15 26.48 -14.30 9.21
N LEU A 16 26.34 -14.46 10.53
CA LEU A 16 25.04 -14.63 11.19
C LEU A 16 24.41 -13.31 11.66
N GLY A 17 25.12 -12.18 11.53
CA GLY A 17 24.64 -10.86 11.97
C GLY A 17 23.73 -10.11 10.99
N LEU A 18 23.55 -10.61 9.76
CA LEU A 18 22.74 -9.93 8.73
C LEU A 18 21.33 -10.52 8.54
N SER A 19 20.98 -11.59 9.26
CA SER A 19 19.62 -12.18 9.25
C SER A 19 18.66 -11.40 10.15
N GLY A 20 18.64 -10.08 10.02
CA GLY A 20 17.93 -9.20 10.95
C GLY A 20 17.75 -7.77 10.46
N CYS A 21 17.73 -7.52 9.15
CA CYS A 21 17.05 -6.34 8.66
C CYS A 21 15.60 -6.76 8.41
N GLY A 22 14.72 -6.32 9.31
CA GLY A 22 13.29 -6.59 9.27
C GLY A 22 12.71 -6.22 7.91
N GLY A 23 12.51 -7.24 7.08
CA GLY A 23 11.48 -7.25 6.05
C GLY A 23 10.14 -7.29 6.77
N ASN A 24 9.78 -6.16 7.37
CA ASN A 24 8.40 -5.91 7.71
C ASN A 24 7.72 -5.80 6.35
N ASP A 25 7.04 -6.87 5.93
CA ASP A 25 5.94 -6.84 4.96
C ASP A 25 4.80 -5.98 5.55
N THR A 26 5.13 -4.75 5.96
CA THR A 26 4.17 -3.67 5.94
C THR A 26 3.97 -3.39 4.48
N GLN A 27 3.12 -4.21 3.85
CA GLN A 27 2.24 -3.68 2.85
C GLN A 27 1.55 -2.50 3.52
N THR A 28 2.18 -1.35 3.37
CA THR A 28 1.56 -0.07 3.63
C THR A 28 0.55 0.00 2.52
N VAL A 29 -0.58 -0.68 2.71
CA VAL A 29 -1.79 -0.40 1.97
C VAL A 29 -2.09 1.01 2.44
N VAL A 30 -1.49 1.97 1.76
CA VAL A 30 -2.00 3.33 1.71
C VAL A 30 -3.36 3.10 1.08
N LYS A 31 -4.32 2.78 1.95
CA LYS A 31 -5.73 2.89 1.65
C LYS A 31 -5.87 4.38 1.39
N THR A 32 -5.66 4.76 0.14
CA THR A 32 -6.31 5.92 -0.44
C THR A 32 -7.79 5.58 -0.42
N THR A 33 -8.37 5.51 0.78
CA THR A 33 -9.80 5.53 0.98
C THR A 33 -10.16 6.94 0.58
N GLU A 34 -10.32 7.15 -0.72
CA GLU A 34 -10.98 8.33 -1.21
C GLU A 34 -12.29 8.42 -0.43
N THR A 35 -12.41 9.48 0.37
CA THR A 35 -13.61 9.67 1.18
C THR A 35 -14.82 9.72 0.25
N GLN A 36 -16.00 9.29 0.71
CA GLN A 36 -17.22 9.37 -0.10
C GLN A 36 -17.43 10.78 -0.69
N GLY A 37 -17.02 11.83 0.04
CA GLY A 37 -17.03 13.21 -0.46
C GLY A 37 -16.16 13.44 -1.69
N LYS A 38 -14.95 12.85 -1.76
CA LYS A 38 -14.07 12.98 -2.92
C LYS A 38 -14.60 12.22 -4.13
N GLN A 39 -15.14 11.02 -3.92
CA GLN A 39 -15.79 10.25 -4.97
C GLN A 39 -16.99 10.99 -5.57
N LEU A 40 -17.78 11.69 -4.75
CA LEU A 40 -18.90 12.50 -5.21
C LEU A 40 -18.47 13.75 -5.98
N LEU A 41 -17.36 14.38 -5.58
CA LEU A 41 -16.78 15.52 -6.30
C LEU A 41 -16.28 15.10 -7.69
N ASP A 42 -15.52 14.00 -7.76
CA ASP A 42 -15.01 13.48 -9.03
C ASP A 42 -16.15 13.04 -9.96
N LEU A 43 -17.19 12.39 -9.40
CA LEU A 43 -18.39 12.03 -10.14
C LEU A 43 -19.11 13.25 -10.71
N LYS A 44 -19.20 14.35 -9.94
CA LYS A 44 -19.79 15.60 -10.41
C LYS A 44 -18.95 16.26 -11.50
N ALA A 45 -17.63 16.26 -11.37
CA ALA A 45 -16.73 16.76 -12.41
C ALA A 45 -16.91 16.00 -13.73
N ALA A 46 -16.97 14.67 -13.68
CA ALA A 46 -17.20 13.83 -14.87
C ALA A 46 -18.55 14.14 -15.55
N TYR A 47 -19.61 14.38 -14.77
CA TYR A 47 -20.90 14.79 -15.31
C TYR A 47 -20.85 16.20 -15.94
N ASP A 48 -20.24 17.17 -15.26
CA ASP A 48 -20.13 18.54 -15.74
C ASP A 48 -19.26 18.63 -17.02
N GLN A 49 -18.30 17.71 -17.18
CA GLN A 49 -17.50 17.55 -18.40
C GLN A 49 -18.23 16.78 -19.52
N GLY A 50 -19.45 16.28 -19.26
CA GLY A 50 -20.22 15.48 -20.22
C GLY A 50 -19.65 14.09 -20.48
N VAL A 51 -18.76 13.59 -19.62
CA VAL A 51 -18.16 12.25 -19.73
C VAL A 51 -19.17 11.16 -19.41
N ILE A 52 -20.10 11.45 -18.50
CA ILE A 52 -21.18 10.54 -18.09
C ILE A 52 -22.54 11.20 -18.27
N SER A 53 -23.57 10.39 -18.48
CA SER A 53 -24.95 10.86 -18.56
C SER A 53 -25.54 11.16 -17.17
N GLU A 54 -26.65 11.90 -17.12
CA GLU A 54 -27.37 12.18 -15.88
C GLU A 54 -27.84 10.91 -15.17
N SER A 55 -28.22 9.88 -15.94
CA SER A 55 -28.64 8.59 -15.39
C SER A 55 -27.51 7.86 -14.67
N GLU A 56 -26.31 7.87 -15.25
CA GLU A 56 -25.10 7.27 -14.67
C GLU A 56 -24.62 8.04 -13.46
N TYR A 57 -24.70 9.37 -13.51
CA TYR A 57 -24.43 10.25 -12.37
C TYR A 57 -25.34 9.89 -11.19
N ASN A 58 -26.66 9.86 -11.39
CA ASN A 58 -27.61 9.60 -10.32
C ASN A 58 -27.51 8.18 -9.76
N ARG A 59 -27.29 7.18 -10.61
CA ARG A 59 -27.06 5.80 -10.16
C ARG A 59 -25.81 5.72 -9.28
N THR A 60 -24.69 6.21 -9.78
CA THR A 60 -23.39 6.12 -9.09
C THR A 60 -23.38 6.92 -7.79
N LYS A 61 -24.00 8.11 -7.77
CA LYS A 61 -24.19 8.92 -6.57
C LYS A 61 -24.92 8.15 -5.47
N ASN A 62 -26.02 7.46 -5.82
CA ASN A 62 -26.76 6.66 -4.85
C ASN A 62 -25.95 5.47 -4.34
N GLU A 63 -25.18 4.81 -5.19
CA GLU A 63 -24.32 3.70 -4.77
C GLU A 63 -23.22 4.16 -3.80
N ILE A 64 -22.59 5.30 -4.06
CA ILE A 64 -21.58 5.90 -3.15
C ILE A 64 -22.20 6.23 -1.79
N LEU A 65 -23.40 6.82 -1.77
CA LEU A 65 -24.10 7.20 -0.54
C LEU A 65 -24.61 6.00 0.28
N LYS A 66 -24.87 4.86 -0.37
CA LYS A 66 -25.30 3.62 0.30
C LYS A 66 -24.15 2.82 0.92
N GLN A 67 -22.89 3.16 0.65
CA GLN A 67 -21.73 2.48 1.26
C GLN A 67 -21.49 2.88 2.73
N ASN A 68 -22.46 3.53 3.39
CA ASN A 68 -22.48 3.84 4.82
C ASN A 68 -23.59 3.05 5.53
#